data_AF-A0AA39GBJ6-F1
#
_entry.id   AF-A0AA39GBJ6-F1
#
_cell.length_a   1.000
_cell.length_b   1.000
_cell.length_c   1.000
_cell.angle_alpha   90.00
_cell.angle_beta   90.00
_cell.angle_gamma   90.00
#
_symmetry.space_group_name_H-M   'P 1'
#
loop_
_entity.id
_entity.type
_entity.pdbx_description
1 polymer ?
#
loop_
_entity_poly.entity_id
_entity_poly.type
_entity_poly.pdbx_seq_one_letter_code
_entity_poly.pdbx_strand_id
1 'polypeptide(L)'
;MPPHHQGENVLGHITGVVHKTHTQAQEFQAQAIARFNEMDESLAKLSDHLEIISQQLHTDRLKIQENHDHMETKLSSIQDGLQNFTERLTGQVRPAIISSVNVVRDAVNAVRNRVEDLEQHVVQPVRDAVAQTQGTILGRIGELQGVVLAGVNTQLSLVVTNSEERIQDAIGTRLQGVVNSHNTALDVAKDAIIDAVKGPRSDIEELRCVCGDIKQHTEGIQNIETTCASINTTCESINTTCESINTTCESINTTCESISTTCESISTTCTEIREVDCPNIVKDIRDARTEMRVGHANQAARLFNKSTSCCNTGIATFRGIDNKRIHGFPTTYSDWSNIGGRIDEILIALGLRTTGDFDVKKQRLKIYLGLRK
;
A
#
# COMPACT_ATOMS: atom_id res chain seq x y z
N MET A 1 216.93 68.47 5.44
CA MET A 1 215.90 68.70 4.41
C MET A 1 215.02 67.47 4.34
N PRO A 2 213.68 67.59 4.43
CA PRO A 2 212.76 66.47 4.25
C PRO A 2 212.30 66.33 2.79
N PRO A 3 211.96 65.13 2.32
CA PRO A 3 211.07 64.95 1.17
C PRO A 3 209.87 64.02 1.42
N HIS A 4 208.71 64.50 0.97
CA HIS A 4 207.48 63.81 0.57
C HIS A 4 207.45 62.27 0.51
N HIS A 5 206.55 61.65 1.28
CA HIS A 5 206.05 60.27 1.07
C HIS A 5 204.50 60.17 1.07
N GLN A 6 203.78 61.26 0.72
CA GLN A 6 202.32 61.29 0.72
C GLN A 6 201.66 61.37 -0.68
N GLY A 7 202.44 61.51 -1.77
CA GLY A 7 201.89 61.66 -3.12
C GLY A 7 201.47 60.35 -3.79
N GLU A 8 202.38 59.38 -3.85
CA GLU A 8 202.20 58.13 -4.64
C GLU A 8 201.04 57.27 -4.15
N ASN A 9 200.82 57.24 -2.83
CA ASN A 9 199.76 56.44 -2.21
C ASN A 9 198.36 56.94 -2.63
N VAL A 10 198.18 58.26 -2.84
CA VAL A 10 196.93 58.83 -3.34
C VAL A 10 196.72 58.47 -4.81
N LEU A 11 197.76 58.53 -5.65
CA LEU A 11 197.66 58.23 -7.07
C LEU A 11 197.33 56.75 -7.32
N GLY A 12 197.97 55.84 -6.59
CA GLY A 12 197.66 54.41 -6.61
C GLY A 12 196.22 54.13 -6.16
N HIS A 13 195.76 54.79 -5.11
CA HIS A 13 194.40 54.61 -4.60
C HIS A 13 193.33 55.13 -5.58
N ILE A 14 193.54 56.30 -6.20
CA ILE A 14 192.67 56.83 -7.27
C ILE A 14 192.64 55.87 -8.47
N THR A 15 193.79 55.39 -8.93
CA THR A 15 193.87 54.48 -10.10
C THR A 15 193.15 53.16 -9.82
N GLY A 16 193.32 52.59 -8.61
CA GLY A 16 192.59 51.40 -8.18
C GLY A 16 191.08 51.62 -8.05
N VAL A 17 190.63 52.79 -7.58
CA VAL A 17 189.21 53.15 -7.54
C VAL A 17 188.63 53.30 -8.96
N VAL A 18 189.32 54.01 -9.86
CA VAL A 18 188.89 54.19 -11.26
C VAL A 18 188.83 52.87 -12.01
N HIS A 19 189.81 51.99 -11.83
CA HIS A 19 189.76 50.66 -12.44
C HIS A 19 188.59 49.83 -11.89
N LYS A 20 188.38 49.84 -10.56
CA LYS A 20 187.26 49.11 -9.92
C LYS A 20 185.88 49.64 -10.35
N THR A 21 185.69 50.96 -10.45
CA THR A 21 184.42 51.52 -10.93
C THR A 21 184.21 51.30 -12.42
N HIS A 22 185.28 51.27 -13.24
CA HIS A 22 185.19 50.91 -14.66
C HIS A 22 184.78 49.44 -14.86
N THR A 23 185.40 48.50 -14.14
CA THR A 23 185.02 47.08 -14.18
C THR A 23 183.59 46.89 -13.68
N GLN A 24 183.18 47.55 -12.60
CA GLN A 24 181.79 47.51 -12.13
C GLN A 24 180.81 48.09 -13.15
N ALA A 25 181.16 49.16 -13.86
CA ALA A 25 180.33 49.72 -14.93
C ALA A 25 180.20 48.75 -16.12
N GLN A 26 181.28 48.05 -16.49
CA GLN A 26 181.25 46.99 -17.51
C GLN A 26 180.40 45.78 -17.07
N GLU A 27 180.49 45.36 -15.80
CA GLU A 27 179.64 44.31 -15.23
C GLU A 27 178.15 44.70 -15.25
N PHE A 28 177.81 45.93 -14.82
CA PHE A 28 176.45 46.45 -14.92
C PHE A 28 175.95 46.54 -16.37
N GLN A 29 176.80 46.96 -17.32
CA GLN A 29 176.45 47.01 -18.74
C GLN A 29 176.22 45.60 -19.32
N ALA A 30 177.06 44.63 -18.97
CA ALA A 30 176.90 43.24 -19.39
C ALA A 30 175.62 42.60 -18.81
N GLN A 31 175.32 42.86 -17.52
CA GLN A 31 174.07 42.42 -16.88
C GLN A 31 172.84 43.08 -17.50
N ALA A 32 172.93 44.36 -17.89
CA ALA A 32 171.84 45.04 -18.60
C ALA A 32 171.60 44.41 -19.97
N ILE A 33 172.65 44.18 -20.77
CA ILE A 33 172.56 43.53 -22.09
C ILE A 33 171.98 42.11 -21.97
N ALA A 34 172.42 41.33 -20.98
CA ALA A 34 171.86 39.99 -20.72
C ALA A 34 170.35 40.05 -20.45
N ARG A 35 169.90 40.98 -19.60
CA ARG A 35 168.47 41.18 -19.31
C ARG A 35 167.67 41.69 -20.51
N PHE A 36 168.25 42.51 -21.39
CA PHE A 36 167.60 42.90 -22.65
C PHE A 36 167.40 41.67 -23.55
N ASN A 37 168.41 40.81 -23.69
CA ASN A 37 168.30 39.57 -24.47
C ASN A 37 167.25 38.60 -23.88
N GLU A 38 167.23 38.42 -22.55
CA GLU A 38 166.21 37.61 -21.85
C GLU A 38 164.79 38.17 -22.05
N MET A 39 164.65 39.51 -22.09
CA MET A 39 163.38 40.18 -22.35
C MET A 39 162.94 40.01 -23.81
N ASP A 40 163.84 40.14 -24.79
CA ASP A 40 163.53 39.93 -26.21
C ASP A 40 163.14 38.47 -26.50
N GLU A 41 163.83 37.49 -25.89
CA GLU A 41 163.45 36.07 -26.00
C GLU A 41 162.07 35.79 -25.36
N SER A 42 161.75 36.49 -24.27
CA SER A 42 160.43 36.45 -23.64
C SER A 42 159.35 37.12 -24.49
N LEU A 43 159.70 38.21 -25.19
CA LEU A 43 158.82 38.92 -26.12
C LEU A 43 158.48 38.06 -27.35
N ALA A 44 159.49 37.35 -27.89
CA ALA A 44 159.30 36.40 -28.98
C ALA A 44 158.33 35.27 -28.60
N LYS A 45 158.56 34.61 -27.45
CA LYS A 45 157.65 33.56 -26.94
C LYS A 45 156.23 34.08 -26.70
N LEU A 46 156.08 35.32 -26.26
CA LEU A 46 154.78 35.96 -26.11
C LEU A 46 154.10 36.21 -27.47
N SER A 47 154.87 36.60 -28.50
CA SER A 47 154.38 36.73 -29.87
C SER A 47 153.91 35.40 -30.44
N ASP A 48 154.69 34.32 -30.29
CA ASP A 48 154.33 32.98 -30.75
C ASP A 48 153.03 32.50 -30.08
N HIS A 49 152.91 32.70 -28.76
CA HIS A 49 151.68 32.38 -28.01
C HIS A 49 150.48 33.22 -28.48
N LEU A 50 150.66 34.52 -28.76
CA LEU A 50 149.61 35.39 -29.28
C LEU A 50 149.15 34.95 -30.68
N GLU A 51 150.06 34.51 -31.55
CA GLU A 51 149.70 33.98 -32.86
C GLU A 51 148.90 32.67 -32.74
N ILE A 52 149.35 31.72 -31.91
CA ILE A 52 148.64 30.46 -31.66
C ILE A 52 147.22 30.73 -31.11
N ILE A 53 147.08 31.65 -30.16
CA ILE A 53 145.77 32.06 -29.60
C ILE A 53 144.90 32.71 -30.69
N SER A 54 145.46 33.53 -31.56
CA SER A 54 144.74 34.16 -32.68
C SER A 54 144.24 33.13 -33.70
N GLN A 55 145.09 32.18 -34.10
CA GLN A 55 144.73 31.08 -35.00
C GLN A 55 143.64 30.18 -34.40
N GLN A 56 143.72 29.88 -33.10
CA GLN A 56 142.70 29.10 -32.38
C GLN A 56 141.36 29.86 -32.31
N LEU A 57 141.37 31.15 -31.94
CA LEU A 57 140.17 32.00 -31.91
C LEU A 57 139.51 32.12 -33.28
N HIS A 58 140.30 32.22 -34.36
CA HIS A 58 139.78 32.20 -35.73
C HIS A 58 139.12 30.86 -36.07
N THR A 59 139.78 29.75 -35.72
CA THR A 59 139.28 28.39 -35.95
C THR A 59 137.97 28.11 -35.21
N ASP A 60 137.87 28.52 -33.94
CA ASP A 60 136.66 28.31 -33.16
C ASP A 60 135.52 29.27 -33.56
N ARG A 61 135.84 30.50 -34.02
CA ARG A 61 134.86 31.38 -34.68
C ARG A 61 134.24 30.71 -35.90
N LEU A 62 135.03 30.06 -36.75
CA LEU A 62 134.51 29.35 -37.94
C LEU A 62 133.57 28.20 -37.55
N LYS A 63 133.95 27.35 -36.57
CA LYS A 63 133.07 26.28 -36.06
C LYS A 63 131.77 26.83 -35.47
N ILE A 64 131.81 27.97 -34.78
CA ILE A 64 130.60 28.62 -34.23
C ILE A 64 129.69 29.09 -35.37
N GLN A 65 130.25 29.63 -36.46
CA GLN A 65 129.48 30.01 -37.66
C GLN A 65 128.84 28.78 -38.34
N GLU A 66 129.60 27.72 -38.61
CA GLU A 66 129.07 26.49 -39.23
C GLU A 66 127.91 25.88 -38.41
N ASN A 67 128.03 25.89 -37.08
CA ASN A 67 126.95 25.44 -36.20
C ASN A 67 125.75 26.39 -36.21
N HIS A 68 125.97 27.71 -36.32
CA HIS A 68 124.91 28.71 -36.43
C HIS A 68 124.10 28.51 -37.73
N ASP A 69 124.78 28.46 -38.87
CA ASP A 69 124.19 28.30 -40.20
C ASP A 69 123.39 26.97 -40.29
N HIS A 70 123.91 25.91 -39.65
CA HIS A 70 123.23 24.61 -39.54
C HIS A 70 121.99 24.65 -38.62
N MET A 71 122.02 25.43 -37.54
CA MET A 71 120.85 25.66 -36.68
C MET A 71 119.79 26.53 -37.37
N GLU A 72 120.19 27.57 -38.11
CA GLU A 72 119.29 28.42 -38.89
C GLU A 72 118.59 27.61 -40.00
N THR A 73 119.33 26.77 -40.72
CA THR A 73 118.77 25.83 -41.71
C THR A 73 117.72 24.89 -41.09
N LYS A 74 117.98 24.36 -39.88
CA LYS A 74 117.02 23.53 -39.14
C LYS A 74 115.80 24.32 -38.67
N LEU A 75 115.98 25.55 -38.21
CA LEU A 75 114.88 26.44 -37.80
C LEU A 75 113.95 26.76 -38.98
N SER A 76 114.49 27.09 -40.16
CA SER A 76 113.70 27.27 -41.38
C SER A 76 112.88 26.01 -41.69
N SER A 77 113.52 24.83 -41.75
CA SER A 77 112.81 23.58 -42.06
C SER A 77 111.70 23.23 -41.05
N ILE A 78 111.86 23.59 -39.78
CA ILE A 78 110.80 23.43 -38.75
C ILE A 78 109.67 24.45 -38.98
N GLN A 79 110.01 25.70 -39.30
CA GLN A 79 109.05 26.76 -39.56
C GLN A 79 108.21 26.51 -40.82
N ASP A 80 108.84 26.03 -41.90
CA ASP A 80 108.19 25.58 -43.14
C ASP A 80 107.24 24.40 -42.87
N GLY A 81 107.66 23.44 -42.03
CA GLY A 81 106.83 22.32 -41.61
C GLY A 81 105.61 22.73 -40.79
N LEU A 82 105.77 23.69 -39.87
CA LEU A 82 104.68 24.27 -39.08
C LEU A 82 103.70 25.08 -39.95
N GLN A 83 104.22 25.83 -40.93
CA GLN A 83 103.39 26.56 -41.89
C GLN A 83 102.56 25.59 -42.74
N ASN A 84 103.18 24.56 -43.34
CA ASN A 84 102.48 23.54 -44.13
C ASN A 84 101.41 22.80 -43.31
N PHE A 85 101.72 22.44 -42.06
CA PHE A 85 100.75 21.81 -41.16
C PHE A 85 99.55 22.74 -40.87
N THR A 86 99.81 24.03 -40.64
CA THR A 86 98.78 25.05 -40.42
C THR A 86 97.90 25.26 -41.65
N GLU A 87 98.49 25.30 -42.85
CA GLU A 87 97.77 25.38 -44.13
C GLU A 87 96.90 24.13 -44.38
N ARG A 88 97.39 22.94 -44.06
CA ARG A 88 96.59 21.69 -44.17
C ARG A 88 95.43 21.68 -43.18
N LEU A 89 95.64 22.10 -41.93
CA LEU A 89 94.56 22.21 -40.94
C LEU A 89 93.50 23.25 -41.35
N THR A 90 93.91 24.41 -41.84
CA THR A 90 93.01 25.53 -42.14
C THR A 90 92.35 25.43 -43.51
N GLY A 91 93.05 24.95 -44.54
CA GLY A 91 92.57 24.85 -45.93
C GLY A 91 91.97 23.50 -46.32
N GLN A 92 92.31 22.40 -45.64
CA GLN A 92 91.78 21.05 -45.96
C GLN A 92 90.89 20.51 -44.84
N VAL A 93 91.43 20.36 -43.63
CA VAL A 93 90.73 19.67 -42.53
C VAL A 93 89.52 20.45 -42.03
N ARG A 94 89.68 21.75 -41.74
CA ARG A 94 88.58 22.61 -41.27
C ARG A 94 87.42 22.70 -42.28
N PRO A 95 87.63 22.96 -43.59
CA PRO A 95 86.53 22.99 -44.57
C PRO A 95 85.85 21.64 -44.76
N ALA A 96 86.60 20.52 -44.76
CA ALA A 96 86.02 19.18 -44.88
C ALA A 96 85.11 18.83 -43.69
N ILE A 97 85.50 19.19 -42.47
CA ILE A 97 84.66 19.03 -41.26
C ILE A 97 83.40 19.91 -41.37
N ILE A 98 83.53 21.18 -41.73
CA ILE A 98 82.39 22.10 -41.88
C ILE A 98 81.40 21.59 -42.95
N SER A 99 81.91 21.14 -44.10
CA SER A 99 81.09 20.55 -45.16
C SER A 99 80.34 19.31 -44.67
N SER A 100 81.03 18.39 -44.00
CA SER A 100 80.44 17.17 -43.44
C SER A 100 79.34 17.47 -42.41
N VAL A 101 79.59 18.42 -41.50
CA VAL A 101 78.61 18.87 -40.49
C VAL A 101 77.40 19.54 -41.14
N ASN A 102 77.59 20.29 -42.22
CA ASN A 102 76.49 20.89 -42.97
C ASN A 102 75.61 19.82 -43.63
N VAL A 103 76.20 18.84 -44.34
CA VAL A 103 75.46 17.72 -44.96
C VAL A 103 74.65 16.95 -43.91
N VAL A 104 75.21 16.68 -42.72
CA VAL A 104 74.48 16.04 -41.62
C VAL A 104 73.34 16.92 -41.10
N ARG A 105 73.56 18.23 -40.94
CA ARG A 105 72.50 19.17 -40.51
C ARG A 105 71.35 19.21 -41.49
N ASP A 106 71.64 19.26 -42.79
CA ASP A 106 70.64 19.38 -43.84
C ASP A 106 69.84 18.08 -43.98
N ALA A 107 70.49 16.92 -43.83
CA ALA A 107 69.81 15.62 -43.73
C ALA A 107 68.89 15.53 -42.49
N VAL A 108 69.34 15.98 -41.32
CA VAL A 108 68.53 16.03 -40.09
C VAL A 108 67.33 16.98 -40.24
N ASN A 109 67.52 18.13 -40.89
CA ASN A 109 66.43 19.05 -41.19
C ASN A 109 65.41 18.42 -42.17
N ALA A 110 65.87 17.77 -43.24
CA ALA A 110 64.99 17.06 -44.17
C ALA A 110 64.19 15.93 -43.49
N VAL A 111 64.78 15.21 -42.52
CA VAL A 111 64.06 14.22 -41.70
C VAL A 111 63.03 14.90 -40.80
N ARG A 112 63.36 16.01 -40.12
CA ARG A 112 62.40 16.73 -39.27
C ARG A 112 61.17 17.19 -40.06
N ASN A 113 61.39 17.85 -41.20
CA ASN A 113 60.30 18.35 -42.04
C ASN A 113 59.38 17.21 -42.52
N ARG A 114 59.92 16.01 -42.78
CA ARG A 114 59.13 14.82 -43.14
C ARG A 114 58.36 14.21 -41.97
N VAL A 115 58.81 14.38 -40.72
CA VAL A 115 58.06 13.97 -39.52
C VAL A 115 56.92 14.95 -39.25
N GLU A 116 57.17 16.25 -39.40
CA GLU A 116 56.15 17.31 -39.31
C GLU A 116 55.05 17.12 -40.38
N ASP A 117 55.44 16.81 -41.63
CA ASP A 117 54.53 16.49 -42.73
C ASP A 117 53.68 15.23 -42.45
N LEU A 118 54.27 14.16 -41.91
CA LEU A 118 53.54 12.94 -41.52
C LEU A 118 52.55 13.19 -40.37
N GLU A 119 52.92 14.00 -39.37
CA GLU A 119 52.01 14.36 -38.28
C GLU A 119 50.82 15.17 -38.82
N GLN A 120 51.08 16.18 -39.66
CA GLN A 120 50.06 17.06 -40.23
C GLN A 120 49.13 16.37 -41.23
N HIS A 121 49.67 15.57 -42.15
CA HIS A 121 48.91 15.02 -43.29
C HIS A 121 48.49 13.55 -43.14
N VAL A 122 48.97 12.84 -42.10
CA VAL A 122 48.57 11.45 -41.82
C VAL A 122 48.01 11.29 -40.40
N VAL A 123 48.76 11.69 -39.36
CA VAL A 123 48.37 11.38 -37.97
C VAL A 123 47.13 12.16 -37.53
N GLN A 124 47.08 13.47 -37.77
CA GLN A 124 45.93 14.29 -37.37
C GLN A 124 44.65 13.97 -38.19
N PRO A 125 44.68 13.83 -39.53
CA PRO A 125 43.49 13.40 -40.29
C PRO A 125 42.94 12.03 -39.87
N VAL A 126 43.81 11.08 -39.48
CA VAL A 126 43.37 9.79 -38.93
C VAL A 126 42.73 9.96 -37.54
N ARG A 127 43.30 10.82 -36.67
CA ARG A 127 42.73 11.16 -35.36
C ARG A 127 41.33 11.76 -35.49
N ASP A 128 41.16 12.71 -36.40
CA ASP A 128 39.89 13.40 -36.65
C ASP A 128 38.84 12.46 -37.26
N ALA A 129 39.23 11.61 -38.22
CA ALA A 129 38.34 10.60 -38.79
C ALA A 129 37.86 9.57 -37.75
N VAL A 130 38.73 9.17 -36.81
CA VAL A 130 38.34 8.30 -35.68
C VAL A 130 37.36 9.02 -34.75
N ALA A 131 37.62 10.28 -34.39
CA ALA A 131 36.71 11.06 -33.54
C ALA A 131 35.33 11.29 -34.20
N GLN A 132 35.30 11.63 -35.49
CA GLN A 132 34.07 11.77 -36.27
C GLN A 132 33.28 10.45 -36.33
N THR A 133 33.98 9.32 -36.54
CA THR A 133 33.37 7.98 -36.59
C THR A 133 32.77 7.62 -35.22
N GLN A 134 33.50 7.86 -34.13
CA GLN A 134 33.00 7.62 -32.76
C GLN A 134 31.76 8.48 -32.45
N GLY A 135 31.79 9.77 -32.76
CA GLY A 135 30.63 10.66 -32.60
C GLY A 135 29.41 10.21 -33.41
N THR A 136 29.62 9.76 -34.66
CA THR A 136 28.56 9.23 -35.53
C THR A 136 27.94 7.94 -34.98
N ILE A 137 28.76 7.03 -34.44
CA ILE A 137 28.29 5.78 -33.81
C ILE A 137 27.49 6.08 -32.55
N LEU A 138 27.99 6.96 -31.67
CA LEU A 138 27.31 7.34 -30.43
C LEU A 138 25.98 8.05 -30.71
N GLY A 139 25.93 8.94 -31.70
CA GLY A 139 24.69 9.58 -32.17
C GLY A 139 23.64 8.56 -32.62
N ARG A 140 24.03 7.62 -33.50
CA ARG A 140 23.14 6.54 -33.97
C ARG A 140 22.68 5.60 -32.85
N ILE A 141 23.51 5.34 -31.84
CA ILE A 141 23.10 4.58 -30.65
C ILE A 141 22.01 5.34 -29.88
N GLY A 142 22.17 6.66 -29.69
CA GLY A 142 21.14 7.50 -29.05
C GLY A 142 19.83 7.57 -29.85
N GLU A 143 19.91 7.70 -31.17
CA GLU A 143 18.75 7.65 -32.08
C GLU A 143 18.01 6.31 -31.96
N LEU A 144 18.73 5.18 -32.03
CA LEU A 144 18.16 3.84 -31.89
C LEU A 144 17.53 3.61 -30.50
N GLN A 145 18.19 4.08 -29.43
CA GLN A 145 17.63 4.04 -28.08
C GLN A 145 16.33 4.85 -27.98
N GLY A 146 16.29 6.04 -28.56
CA GLY A 146 15.08 6.86 -28.61
C GLY A 146 13.92 6.20 -29.36
N VAL A 147 14.20 5.63 -30.55
CA VAL A 147 13.20 4.92 -31.36
C VAL A 147 12.68 3.67 -30.66
N VAL A 148 13.57 2.86 -30.05
CA VAL A 148 13.17 1.65 -29.31
C VAL A 148 12.34 2.01 -28.08
N LEU A 149 12.78 2.99 -27.28
CA LEU A 149 12.06 3.39 -26.07
C LEU A 149 10.68 3.99 -26.40
N ALA A 150 10.59 4.82 -27.43
CA ALA A 150 9.32 5.35 -27.91
C ALA A 150 8.38 4.23 -28.40
N GLY A 151 8.88 3.33 -29.25
CA GLY A 151 8.11 2.21 -29.77
C GLY A 151 7.58 1.27 -28.67
N VAL A 152 8.42 0.93 -27.69
CA VAL A 152 8.03 0.13 -26.52
C VAL A 152 6.96 0.86 -25.68
N ASN A 153 7.14 2.15 -25.40
CA ASN A 153 6.16 2.93 -24.63
C ASN A 153 4.82 3.06 -25.35
N THR A 154 4.81 3.27 -26.67
CA THR A 154 3.57 3.31 -27.46
C THR A 154 2.85 1.96 -27.45
N GLN A 155 3.58 0.85 -27.67
CA GLN A 155 2.97 -0.50 -27.62
C GLN A 155 2.46 -0.86 -26.23
N LEU A 156 3.23 -0.54 -25.17
CA LEU A 156 2.81 -0.76 -23.79
C LEU A 156 1.55 0.06 -23.45
N SER A 157 1.49 1.33 -23.85
CA SER A 157 0.31 2.17 -23.64
C SER A 157 -0.91 1.63 -24.37
N LEU A 158 -0.78 1.20 -25.63
CA LEU A 158 -1.88 0.57 -26.38
C LEU A 158 -2.36 -0.73 -25.70
N VAL A 159 -1.45 -1.59 -25.24
CA VAL A 159 -1.79 -2.83 -24.53
C VAL A 159 -2.50 -2.53 -23.20
N VAL A 160 -2.04 -1.53 -22.45
CA VAL A 160 -2.68 -1.12 -21.18
C VAL A 160 -4.08 -0.56 -21.43
N THR A 161 -4.24 0.44 -22.31
CA THR A 161 -5.55 1.06 -22.60
C THR A 161 -6.55 0.04 -23.16
N ASN A 162 -6.14 -0.81 -24.11
CA ASN A 162 -7.02 -1.85 -24.67
C ASN A 162 -7.38 -2.93 -23.62
N SER A 163 -6.53 -3.15 -22.61
CA SER A 163 -6.84 -4.08 -21.52
C SER A 163 -7.77 -3.44 -20.49
N GLU A 164 -7.57 -2.16 -20.18
CA GLU A 164 -8.44 -1.38 -19.29
C GLU A 164 -9.86 -1.27 -19.86
N GLU A 165 -10.02 -0.87 -21.13
CA GLU A 165 -11.33 -0.79 -21.80
C GLU A 165 -12.07 -2.15 -21.75
N ARG A 166 -11.38 -3.25 -22.08
CA ARG A 166 -11.95 -4.60 -22.02
C ARG A 166 -12.31 -5.05 -20.60
N ILE A 167 -11.58 -4.58 -19.58
CA ILE A 167 -11.91 -4.85 -18.17
C ILE A 167 -13.13 -4.03 -17.75
N GLN A 168 -13.21 -2.76 -18.12
CA GLN A 168 -14.36 -1.89 -17.83
C GLN A 168 -15.64 -2.40 -18.50
N ASP A 169 -15.59 -2.79 -19.78
CA ASP A 169 -16.73 -3.40 -20.49
C ASP A 169 -17.18 -4.72 -19.86
N ALA A 170 -16.24 -5.62 -19.53
CA ALA A 170 -16.56 -6.89 -18.88
C ALA A 170 -17.15 -6.69 -17.46
N ILE A 171 -16.70 -5.68 -16.71
CA ILE A 171 -17.26 -5.31 -15.42
C ILE A 171 -18.66 -4.69 -15.60
N GLY A 172 -18.81 -3.74 -16.51
CA GLY A 172 -20.08 -3.06 -16.82
C GLY A 172 -21.16 -4.05 -17.26
N THR A 173 -20.83 -4.93 -18.21
CA THR A 173 -21.73 -6.01 -18.67
C THR A 173 -22.17 -6.93 -17.54
N ARG A 174 -21.24 -7.33 -16.64
CA ARG A 174 -21.58 -8.17 -15.48
C ARG A 174 -22.42 -7.45 -14.44
N LEU A 175 -22.12 -6.18 -14.15
CA LEU A 175 -22.91 -5.36 -13.23
C LEU A 175 -24.32 -5.11 -13.78
N GLN A 176 -24.46 -4.81 -15.08
CA GLN A 176 -25.76 -4.65 -15.71
C GLN A 176 -26.57 -5.96 -15.69
N GLY A 177 -25.92 -7.12 -15.88
CA GLY A 177 -26.54 -8.43 -15.70
C GLY A 177 -27.08 -8.65 -14.29
N VAL A 178 -26.31 -8.26 -13.25
CA VAL A 178 -26.74 -8.31 -11.85
C VAL A 178 -27.89 -7.34 -11.56
N VAL A 179 -27.83 -6.10 -12.07
CA VAL A 179 -28.92 -5.11 -11.93
C VAL A 179 -30.20 -5.61 -12.60
N ASN A 180 -30.12 -6.13 -13.82
CA ASN A 180 -31.26 -6.71 -14.52
C ASN A 180 -31.85 -7.89 -13.75
N SER A 181 -31.01 -8.80 -13.24
CA SER A 181 -31.46 -9.94 -12.42
C SER A 181 -32.11 -9.51 -11.11
N HIS A 182 -31.61 -8.48 -10.43
CA HIS A 182 -32.23 -7.94 -9.22
C HIS A 182 -33.56 -7.25 -9.53
N ASN A 183 -33.66 -6.49 -10.62
CA ASN A 183 -34.91 -5.85 -11.04
C ASN A 183 -35.97 -6.91 -11.37
N THR A 184 -35.63 -7.96 -12.12
CA THR A 184 -36.54 -9.07 -12.40
C THR A 184 -36.99 -9.78 -11.12
N ALA A 185 -36.08 -10.01 -10.16
CA ALA A 185 -36.44 -10.60 -8.87
C ALA A 185 -37.34 -9.67 -8.02
N LEU A 186 -37.13 -8.35 -8.09
CA LEU A 186 -37.94 -7.35 -7.40
C LEU A 186 -39.35 -7.24 -8.00
N ASP A 187 -39.48 -7.28 -9.33
CA ASP A 187 -40.80 -7.32 -9.99
C ASP A 187 -41.55 -8.62 -9.67
N VAL A 188 -40.89 -9.78 -9.68
CA VAL A 188 -41.50 -11.05 -9.24
C VAL A 188 -41.94 -10.99 -7.77
N ALA A 189 -41.13 -10.41 -6.88
CA ALA A 189 -41.51 -10.23 -5.48
C ALA A 189 -42.68 -9.25 -5.29
N LYS A 190 -42.72 -8.17 -6.06
CA LYS A 190 -43.80 -7.18 -6.10
C LYS A 190 -45.11 -7.79 -6.60
N ASP A 191 -45.08 -8.57 -7.68
CA ASP A 191 -46.27 -9.25 -8.21
C ASP A 191 -46.76 -10.33 -7.24
N ALA A 192 -45.87 -11.08 -6.59
CA ALA A 192 -46.24 -12.02 -5.54
C ALA A 192 -46.88 -11.34 -4.31
N ILE A 193 -46.43 -10.13 -3.93
CA ILE A 193 -47.07 -9.32 -2.88
C ILE A 193 -48.44 -8.82 -3.33
N ILE A 194 -48.58 -8.38 -4.59
CA ILE A 194 -49.86 -7.98 -5.17
C ILE A 194 -50.85 -9.15 -5.14
N ASP A 195 -50.43 -10.35 -5.55
CA ASP A 195 -51.27 -11.56 -5.53
C ASP A 195 -51.63 -12.00 -4.10
N ALA A 196 -50.68 -11.95 -3.16
CA ALA A 196 -50.95 -12.25 -1.75
C ALA A 196 -51.96 -11.27 -1.12
N VAL A 197 -52.06 -10.03 -1.61
CA VAL A 197 -53.01 -9.01 -1.14
C VAL A 197 -54.36 -9.05 -1.89
N LYS A 198 -54.44 -9.63 -3.10
CA LYS A 198 -55.71 -9.77 -3.85
C LYS A 198 -56.78 -10.52 -3.06
N GLY A 199 -56.41 -11.63 -2.40
CA GLY A 199 -57.33 -12.42 -1.55
C GLY A 199 -57.91 -11.60 -0.40
N PRO A 200 -57.08 -11.15 0.57
CA PRO A 200 -57.53 -10.32 1.70
C PRO A 200 -58.27 -9.04 1.27
N ARG A 201 -57.92 -8.45 0.12
CA ARG A 201 -58.69 -7.34 -0.45
C ARG A 201 -60.09 -7.79 -0.89
N SER A 202 -60.21 -8.90 -1.62
CA SER A 202 -61.51 -9.46 -2.02
C SER A 202 -62.38 -9.75 -0.80
N ASP A 203 -61.80 -10.35 0.24
CA ASP A 203 -62.48 -10.65 1.50
C ASP A 203 -63.01 -9.36 2.17
N ILE A 204 -62.23 -8.28 2.17
CA ILE A 204 -62.65 -6.95 2.66
C ILE A 204 -63.74 -6.32 1.77
N GLU A 205 -63.64 -6.49 0.45
CA GLU A 205 -64.59 -5.98 -0.54
C GLU A 205 -65.96 -6.70 -0.41
N GLU A 206 -65.96 -8.01 -0.11
CA GLU A 206 -67.13 -8.85 0.21
C GLU A 206 -67.71 -8.52 1.59
N LEU A 207 -66.88 -8.42 2.64
CA LEU A 207 -67.32 -7.99 3.98
C LEU A 207 -67.96 -6.60 3.94
N ARG A 208 -67.48 -5.68 3.08
CA ARG A 208 -68.14 -4.38 2.86
C ARG A 208 -69.53 -4.55 2.23
N CYS A 209 -69.72 -5.51 1.32
CA CYS A 209 -71.03 -5.82 0.74
C CYS A 209 -71.98 -6.35 1.82
N VAL A 210 -71.54 -7.32 2.63
CA VAL A 210 -72.31 -7.88 3.77
C VAL A 210 -72.68 -6.79 4.78
N CYS A 211 -71.78 -5.85 5.08
CA CYS A 211 -72.10 -4.68 5.91
C CYS A 211 -73.13 -3.74 5.26
N GLY A 212 -73.16 -3.64 3.93
CA GLY A 212 -74.20 -2.94 3.18
C GLY A 212 -75.57 -3.63 3.30
N ASP A 213 -75.60 -4.95 3.12
CA ASP A 213 -76.82 -5.75 3.26
C ASP A 213 -77.37 -5.67 4.70
N ILE A 214 -76.51 -5.74 5.71
CA ILE A 214 -76.88 -5.57 7.12
C ILE A 214 -77.46 -4.17 7.37
N LYS A 215 -76.89 -3.12 6.76
CA LYS A 215 -77.42 -1.75 6.85
C LYS A 215 -78.82 -1.65 6.24
N GLN A 216 -79.04 -2.24 5.05
CA GLN A 216 -80.36 -2.27 4.42
C GLN A 216 -81.38 -3.07 5.25
N HIS A 217 -80.98 -4.19 5.86
CA HIS A 217 -81.85 -4.94 6.77
C HIS A 217 -82.17 -4.15 8.06
N THR A 218 -81.24 -3.34 8.55
CA THR A 218 -81.46 -2.45 9.70
C THR A 218 -82.49 -1.36 9.36
N GLU A 219 -82.40 -0.76 8.17
CA GLU A 219 -83.41 0.19 7.66
C GLU A 219 -84.78 -0.50 7.43
N GLY A 220 -84.77 -1.78 7.02
CA GLY A 220 -85.96 -2.63 6.96
C GLY A 220 -86.61 -2.88 8.33
N ILE A 221 -85.81 -3.14 9.37
CA ILE A 221 -86.29 -3.28 10.76
C ILE A 221 -86.92 -1.97 11.25
N GLN A 222 -86.34 -0.82 10.93
CA GLN A 222 -86.90 0.49 11.32
C GLN A 222 -88.25 0.78 10.63
N ASN A 223 -88.45 0.30 9.40
CA ASN A 223 -89.78 0.29 8.75
C ASN A 223 -90.76 -0.67 9.43
N ILE A 224 -90.31 -1.82 9.92
CA ILE A 224 -91.14 -2.75 10.71
C ILE A 224 -91.54 -2.11 12.04
N GLU A 225 -90.63 -1.44 12.76
CA GLU A 225 -90.95 -0.70 13.99
C GLU A 225 -92.00 0.40 13.73
N THR A 226 -91.85 1.16 12.63
CA THR A 226 -92.82 2.19 12.20
C THR A 226 -94.19 1.59 11.85
N THR A 227 -94.21 0.39 11.26
CA THR A 227 -95.43 -0.36 10.95
C THR A 227 -96.08 -0.89 12.24
N CYS A 228 -95.31 -1.46 13.17
CA CYS A 228 -95.79 -1.91 14.47
C CYS A 228 -96.33 -0.77 15.33
N ALA A 229 -95.73 0.42 15.28
CA ALA A 229 -96.27 1.62 15.93
C ALA A 229 -97.65 1.99 15.35
N SER A 230 -97.79 1.95 14.02
CA SER A 230 -99.05 2.23 13.32
C SER A 230 -100.13 1.17 13.61
N ILE A 231 -99.74 -0.10 13.76
CA ILE A 231 -100.61 -1.18 14.24
C ILE A 231 -101.02 -0.93 15.70
N ASN A 232 -100.12 -0.45 16.56
CA ASN A 232 -100.46 -0.12 17.96
C ASN A 232 -101.51 1.01 18.03
N THR A 233 -101.36 2.08 17.25
CA THR A 233 -102.38 3.15 17.14
C THR A 233 -103.71 2.62 16.57
N THR A 234 -103.67 1.63 15.68
CA THR A 234 -104.88 0.95 15.18
C THR A 234 -105.54 0.12 16.29
N CYS A 235 -104.77 -0.60 17.10
CA CYS A 235 -105.26 -1.34 18.27
C CYS A 235 -105.83 -0.41 19.36
N GLU A 236 -105.22 0.75 19.59
CA GLU A 236 -105.75 1.79 20.49
C GLU A 236 -107.12 2.28 19.99
N SER A 237 -107.28 2.54 18.69
CA SER A 237 -108.57 2.92 18.09
C SER A 237 -109.63 1.81 18.16
N ILE A 238 -109.23 0.54 18.04
CA ILE A 238 -110.10 -0.62 18.28
C ILE A 238 -110.52 -0.67 19.76
N ASN A 239 -109.61 -0.39 20.70
CA ASN A 239 -109.93 -0.36 22.12
C ASN A 239 -110.95 0.74 22.46
N THR A 240 -110.81 1.95 21.89
CA THR A 240 -111.82 3.02 22.03
C THR A 240 -113.19 2.60 21.47
N THR A 241 -113.19 1.80 20.40
CA THR A 241 -114.42 1.24 19.81
C THR A 241 -115.07 0.21 20.75
N CYS A 242 -114.28 -0.63 21.43
CA CYS A 242 -114.76 -1.58 22.43
C CYS A 242 -115.33 -0.90 23.69
N GLU A 243 -114.72 0.20 24.16
CA GLU A 243 -115.25 0.97 25.31
C GLU A 243 -116.64 1.58 25.00
N SER A 244 -116.88 1.99 23.75
CA SER A 244 -118.20 2.44 23.28
C SER A 244 -119.25 1.33 23.18
N ILE A 245 -118.84 0.07 23.07
CA ILE A 245 -119.75 -1.10 23.09
C ILE A 245 -120.11 -1.45 24.54
N ASN A 246 -119.14 -1.41 25.46
CA ASN A 246 -119.37 -1.74 26.87
C ASN A 246 -120.40 -0.81 27.52
N THR A 247 -120.34 0.49 27.23
CA THR A 247 -121.35 1.49 27.67
C THR A 247 -122.74 1.28 27.09
N THR A 248 -122.90 0.47 26.04
CA THR A 248 -124.21 0.12 25.48
C THR A 248 -124.84 -1.10 26.17
N CYS A 249 -124.02 -2.02 26.70
CA CYS A 249 -124.51 -3.25 27.33
C CYS A 249 -125.07 -3.05 28.75
N GLU A 250 -124.54 -2.11 29.53
CA GLU A 250 -125.06 -1.84 30.89
C GLU A 250 -126.52 -1.32 30.90
N SER A 251 -126.99 -0.74 29.79
CA SER A 251 -128.36 -0.21 29.66
C SER A 251 -129.46 -1.28 29.48
N ILE A 252 -129.10 -2.56 29.29
CA ILE A 252 -130.07 -3.64 28.98
C ILE A 252 -130.39 -4.49 30.23
N ASN A 253 -129.50 -4.53 31.23
CA ASN A 253 -129.63 -5.41 32.39
C ASN A 253 -130.55 -4.86 33.52
N THR A 254 -131.36 -3.84 33.24
CA THR A 254 -132.14 -3.09 34.24
C THR A 254 -133.63 -2.99 33.91
N THR A 255 -134.14 -3.77 32.94
CA THR A 255 -135.57 -3.79 32.58
C THR A 255 -135.96 -5.17 32.08
N CYS A 256 -136.94 -5.80 32.76
CA CYS A 256 -137.21 -7.23 32.77
C CYS A 256 -136.09 -8.06 33.46
N GLU A 257 -136.38 -9.06 34.28
CA GLU A 257 -137.65 -9.78 34.48
C GLU A 257 -138.27 -9.56 35.87
N SER A 258 -139.29 -8.70 35.96
CA SER A 258 -140.20 -8.64 37.11
C SER A 258 -141.59 -9.23 36.77
N ILE A 259 -141.64 -10.17 35.82
CA ILE A 259 -142.87 -10.68 35.21
C ILE A 259 -142.77 -12.20 34.94
N SER A 260 -142.89 -13.03 35.99
CA SER A 260 -143.24 -14.47 35.83
C SER A 260 -143.77 -15.12 37.13
N THR A 261 -144.72 -14.48 37.83
CA THR A 261 -145.41 -15.08 39.00
C THR A 261 -146.93 -15.00 38.89
N THR A 262 -147.47 -15.63 37.84
CA THR A 262 -148.81 -16.25 37.73
C THR A 262 -148.78 -16.96 36.36
N CYS A 263 -148.40 -18.23 36.28
CA CYS A 263 -149.21 -19.43 36.57
C CYS A 263 -150.26 -19.69 35.45
N GLU A 264 -150.63 -20.94 35.13
CA GLU A 264 -150.67 -22.13 35.98
C GLU A 264 -150.11 -23.43 35.37
N SER A 265 -149.30 -24.12 36.18
CA SER A 265 -149.33 -25.57 36.45
C SER A 265 -149.00 -26.64 35.38
N ILE A 266 -148.47 -27.77 35.90
CA ILE A 266 -148.18 -29.07 35.22
C ILE A 266 -146.90 -29.03 34.32
N SER A 267 -145.78 -29.68 34.64
CA SER A 267 -145.40 -30.48 35.83
C SER A 267 -143.86 -30.71 35.94
N THR A 268 -143.26 -30.37 37.10
CA THR A 268 -142.01 -30.98 37.71
C THR A 268 -140.62 -30.76 37.05
N THR A 269 -139.44 -30.65 37.74
CA THR A 269 -139.02 -30.36 39.15
C THR A 269 -137.46 -30.20 39.26
N CYS A 270 -136.94 -29.06 39.76
CA CYS A 270 -135.66 -28.81 40.51
C CYS A 270 -134.23 -29.14 39.90
N THR A 271 -133.06 -28.52 40.24
CA THR A 271 -132.62 -27.32 41.07
C THR A 271 -131.10 -26.92 40.89
N GLU A 272 -130.72 -25.61 41.03
CA GLU A 272 -129.47 -25.00 41.69
C GLU A 272 -128.01 -25.13 41.08
N ILE A 273 -126.86 -24.43 41.40
CA ILE A 273 -126.32 -23.08 41.93
C ILE A 273 -124.72 -23.18 42.03
N ARG A 274 -123.69 -22.27 42.14
CA ARG A 274 -123.17 -20.83 41.98
C ARG A 274 -121.55 -20.87 42.01
N GLU A 275 -120.59 -19.89 42.04
CA GLU A 275 -120.44 -18.38 42.14
C GLU A 275 -119.12 -17.69 41.54
N VAL A 276 -118.08 -17.17 42.29
CA VAL A 276 -117.14 -16.03 41.90
C VAL A 276 -115.57 -16.16 42.14
N ASP A 277 -114.77 -15.27 41.48
CA ASP A 277 -113.48 -14.55 41.84
C ASP A 277 -112.01 -15.12 41.77
N CYS A 278 -110.98 -14.24 41.81
CA CYS A 278 -109.50 -14.44 41.62
C CYS A 278 -108.64 -13.27 42.23
N PRO A 279 -107.38 -12.85 41.85
CA PRO A 279 -106.12 -13.43 41.29
C PRO A 279 -104.77 -12.98 42.03
N ASN A 280 -103.53 -13.35 41.57
CA ASN A 280 -102.22 -12.60 41.72
C ASN A 280 -100.92 -13.29 41.18
N ILE A 281 -99.93 -12.55 40.61
CA ILE A 281 -98.58 -13.04 40.16
C ILE A 281 -97.48 -11.94 40.23
N VAL A 282 -96.31 -12.19 40.87
CA VAL A 282 -95.04 -11.41 40.69
C VAL A 282 -93.76 -12.21 40.99
N LYS A 283 -93.75 -13.02 42.06
CA LYS A 283 -92.51 -13.50 42.74
C LYS A 283 -91.59 -14.36 41.87
N ASP A 284 -92.14 -15.20 41.01
CA ASP A 284 -91.48 -16.43 40.54
C ASP A 284 -90.50 -16.19 39.37
N ILE A 285 -90.50 -14.99 38.79
CA ILE A 285 -89.68 -14.62 37.62
C ILE A 285 -88.17 -14.59 37.94
N ARG A 286 -87.77 -14.42 39.20
CA ARG A 286 -86.36 -14.39 39.61
C ARG A 286 -85.72 -15.79 39.63
N ASP A 287 -86.48 -16.80 40.03
CA ASP A 287 -85.94 -18.15 40.29
C ASP A 287 -85.85 -18.98 39.00
N ALA A 288 -86.85 -18.85 38.11
CA ALA A 288 -86.90 -19.52 36.81
C ALA A 288 -85.66 -19.28 35.92
N ARG A 289 -85.02 -18.11 36.04
CA ARG A 289 -83.82 -17.75 35.25
C ARG A 289 -82.56 -18.51 35.65
N THR A 290 -82.54 -19.10 36.85
CA THR A 290 -81.43 -19.94 37.33
C THR A 290 -81.63 -21.40 36.90
N GLU A 291 -82.85 -21.93 37.03
CA GLU A 291 -83.17 -23.31 36.68
C GLU A 291 -82.95 -23.62 35.19
N MET A 292 -83.37 -22.72 34.28
CA MET A 292 -83.17 -22.90 32.83
C MET A 292 -81.70 -23.14 32.43
N ARG A 293 -80.74 -22.57 33.16
CA ARG A 293 -79.30 -22.74 32.85
C ARG A 293 -78.75 -24.08 33.30
N VAL A 294 -79.24 -24.62 34.42
CA VAL A 294 -78.88 -25.97 34.89
C VAL A 294 -79.55 -27.04 34.03
N GLY A 295 -80.83 -26.82 33.68
CA GLY A 295 -81.64 -27.72 32.85
C GLY A 295 -80.97 -28.07 31.52
N HIS A 296 -80.60 -27.06 30.72
CA HIS A 296 -80.00 -27.29 29.38
C HIS A 296 -78.67 -28.05 29.45
N ALA A 297 -77.78 -27.71 30.40
CA ALA A 297 -76.50 -28.40 30.57
C ALA A 297 -76.68 -29.87 30.97
N ASN A 298 -77.55 -30.14 31.94
CA ASN A 298 -77.83 -31.50 32.40
C ASN A 298 -78.66 -32.30 31.38
N GLN A 299 -79.40 -31.66 30.47
CA GLN A 299 -80.14 -32.35 29.40
C GLN A 299 -79.21 -32.76 28.24
N ALA A 300 -78.23 -31.93 27.87
CA ALA A 300 -77.18 -32.31 26.94
C ALA A 300 -76.35 -33.50 27.46
N ALA A 301 -75.96 -33.47 28.74
CA ALA A 301 -75.26 -34.59 29.38
C ALA A 301 -76.10 -35.89 29.43
N ARG A 302 -77.42 -35.78 29.66
CA ARG A 302 -78.38 -36.91 29.59
C ARG A 302 -78.46 -37.52 28.19
N LEU A 303 -78.41 -36.69 27.14
CA LEU A 303 -78.44 -37.15 25.74
C LEU A 303 -77.15 -37.90 25.37
N PHE A 304 -75.98 -37.38 25.74
CA PHE A 304 -74.69 -38.05 25.56
C PHE A 304 -74.65 -39.40 26.30
N ASN A 305 -75.02 -39.42 27.58
CA ASN A 305 -75.02 -40.64 28.39
C ASN A 305 -75.99 -41.73 27.87
N LYS A 306 -77.05 -41.37 27.14
CA LYS A 306 -78.04 -42.29 26.58
C LYS A 306 -77.56 -43.06 25.33
N SER A 307 -76.49 -42.59 24.68
CA SER A 307 -75.83 -43.28 23.56
C SER A 307 -74.61 -44.10 23.98
N THR A 308 -74.05 -43.88 25.17
CA THR A 308 -72.93 -44.66 25.73
C THR A 308 -73.34 -46.10 26.05
N SER A 309 -72.58 -47.10 25.55
CA SER A 309 -72.95 -48.52 25.65
C SER A 309 -71.80 -49.52 25.92
N CYS A 310 -70.60 -49.08 26.34
CA CYS A 310 -69.54 -49.99 26.78
C CYS A 310 -68.75 -49.45 27.99
N CYS A 311 -68.13 -50.36 28.75
CA CYS A 311 -67.61 -50.12 30.11
C CYS A 311 -66.58 -48.98 30.24
N ASN A 312 -65.69 -48.83 29.26
CA ASN A 312 -64.60 -47.85 29.32
C ASN A 312 -64.89 -46.53 28.59
N THR A 313 -66.14 -46.30 28.14
CA THR A 313 -66.54 -45.01 27.56
C THR A 313 -66.84 -43.99 28.67
N GLY A 314 -66.48 -42.74 28.43
CA GLY A 314 -66.71 -41.64 29.36
C GLY A 314 -68.20 -41.33 29.59
N ILE A 315 -68.50 -40.85 30.79
CA ILE A 315 -69.83 -40.38 31.23
C ILE A 315 -69.75 -38.86 31.41
N ALA A 316 -70.69 -38.13 30.82
CA ALA A 316 -70.77 -36.68 30.96
C ALA A 316 -71.17 -36.30 32.40
N THR A 317 -70.31 -35.51 33.06
CA THR A 317 -70.51 -35.07 34.45
C THR A 317 -71.65 -34.06 34.56
N PHE A 318 -72.58 -34.30 35.47
CA PHE A 318 -73.69 -33.37 35.72
C PHE A 318 -73.28 -32.19 36.61
N ARG A 319 -74.07 -31.12 36.54
CA ARG A 319 -74.01 -29.98 37.45
C ARG A 319 -75.08 -30.09 38.53
N GLY A 320 -74.76 -29.61 39.72
CA GLY A 320 -75.72 -29.55 40.83
C GLY A 320 -76.78 -28.47 40.62
N ILE A 321 -77.75 -28.42 41.53
CA ILE A 321 -78.81 -27.39 41.54
C ILE A 321 -78.27 -25.96 41.68
N ASP A 322 -77.05 -25.80 42.21
CA ASP A 322 -76.30 -24.54 42.30
C ASP A 322 -75.47 -24.21 41.05
N ASN A 323 -75.63 -24.99 39.97
CA ASN A 323 -74.89 -24.92 38.71
C ASN A 323 -73.37 -25.24 38.80
N LYS A 324 -72.84 -25.73 39.92
CA LYS A 324 -71.42 -26.15 40.03
C LYS A 324 -71.20 -27.59 39.57
N ARG A 325 -69.93 -27.96 39.30
CA ARG A 325 -69.55 -29.36 39.04
C ARG A 325 -69.66 -30.17 40.33
N ILE A 326 -70.20 -31.38 40.23
CA ILE A 326 -70.31 -32.30 41.37
C ILE A 326 -68.96 -33.01 41.58
N HIS A 327 -68.38 -32.90 42.77
CA HIS A 327 -67.11 -33.55 43.10
C HIS A 327 -67.28 -35.07 43.26
N GLY A 328 -66.33 -35.86 42.76
CA GLY A 328 -66.35 -37.32 42.87
C GLY A 328 -67.35 -38.05 41.96
N PHE A 329 -67.96 -37.35 41.01
CA PHE A 329 -68.90 -37.92 40.04
C PHE A 329 -68.20 -38.97 39.15
N PRO A 330 -68.82 -40.15 38.89
CA PRO A 330 -68.18 -41.22 38.11
C PRO A 330 -67.91 -40.80 36.66
N THR A 331 -66.68 -41.03 36.19
CA THR A 331 -66.20 -40.60 34.88
C THR A 331 -66.39 -41.63 33.77
N THR A 332 -66.57 -42.91 34.12
CA THR A 332 -66.74 -44.05 33.20
C THR A 332 -67.79 -45.03 33.74
N TYR A 333 -68.21 -46.01 32.93
CA TYR A 333 -69.08 -47.10 33.40
C TYR A 333 -68.36 -48.05 34.39
N SER A 334 -67.03 -48.13 34.36
CA SER A 334 -66.21 -48.94 35.28
C SER A 334 -66.12 -48.36 36.70
N ASP A 335 -66.20 -47.02 36.86
CA ASP A 335 -66.08 -46.34 38.16
C ASP A 335 -67.23 -46.65 39.15
N TRP A 336 -68.34 -47.18 38.66
CA TRP A 336 -69.55 -47.49 39.44
C TRP A 336 -69.37 -48.58 40.50
N SER A 337 -68.24 -49.28 40.49
CA SER A 337 -67.81 -50.19 41.56
C SER A 337 -67.48 -49.41 42.85
N ASN A 338 -66.84 -48.25 42.71
CA ASN A 338 -66.20 -47.52 43.82
C ASN A 338 -67.01 -46.32 44.33
N ILE A 339 -68.19 -46.05 43.75
CA ILE A 339 -69.08 -44.94 44.16
C ILE A 339 -69.70 -45.12 45.57
N GLY A 340 -69.48 -46.29 46.20
CA GLY A 340 -69.97 -46.71 47.53
C GLY A 340 -70.23 -45.57 48.53
N GLY A 341 -69.16 -45.03 49.11
CA GLY A 341 -69.23 -44.02 50.16
C GLY A 341 -69.60 -42.60 49.71
N ARG A 342 -69.87 -42.37 48.41
CA ARG A 342 -70.07 -41.02 47.84
C ARG A 342 -71.42 -40.79 47.18
N ILE A 343 -72.23 -41.83 47.04
CA ILE A 343 -73.46 -41.76 46.26
C ILE A 343 -74.48 -40.76 46.83
N ASP A 344 -74.54 -40.61 48.16
CA ASP A 344 -75.44 -39.66 48.81
C ASP A 344 -75.03 -38.19 48.57
N GLU A 345 -73.74 -37.87 48.52
CA GLU A 345 -73.24 -36.54 48.14
C GLU A 345 -73.75 -36.13 46.74
N ILE A 346 -73.64 -37.08 45.80
CA ILE A 346 -73.99 -36.88 44.39
C ILE A 346 -75.52 -36.77 44.23
N LEU A 347 -76.30 -37.59 44.95
CA LEU A 347 -77.76 -37.50 44.95
C LEU A 347 -78.24 -36.15 45.52
N ILE A 348 -77.70 -35.71 46.67
CA ILE A 348 -78.05 -34.43 47.29
C ILE A 348 -77.74 -33.25 46.35
N ALA A 349 -76.57 -33.23 45.72
CA ALA A 349 -76.18 -32.17 44.79
C ALA A 349 -77.13 -32.07 43.57
N LEU A 350 -77.75 -33.18 43.16
CA LEU A 350 -78.75 -33.26 42.09
C LEU A 350 -80.20 -33.02 42.56
N GLY A 351 -80.43 -32.73 43.84
CA GLY A 351 -81.78 -32.60 44.42
C GLY A 351 -82.54 -33.94 44.53
N LEU A 352 -81.84 -35.07 44.47
CA LEU A 352 -82.42 -36.41 44.50
C LEU A 352 -82.48 -36.98 45.91
N ARG A 353 -83.56 -37.71 46.20
CA ARG A 353 -83.73 -38.41 47.49
C ARG A 353 -82.62 -39.45 47.70
N THR A 354 -82.11 -39.51 48.93
CA THR A 354 -81.01 -40.40 49.39
C THR A 354 -81.51 -41.68 50.10
N THR A 355 -82.82 -41.94 50.12
CA THR A 355 -83.41 -43.08 50.85
C THR A 355 -83.27 -44.42 50.11
N GLY A 356 -83.20 -45.52 50.87
CA GLY A 356 -82.96 -46.88 50.37
C GLY A 356 -81.53 -47.37 50.63
N ASP A 357 -81.25 -48.63 50.28
CA ASP A 357 -79.89 -49.18 50.27
C ASP A 357 -79.03 -48.63 49.11
N PHE A 358 -77.78 -49.10 49.05
CA PHE A 358 -76.82 -48.65 48.04
C PHE A 358 -77.26 -48.94 46.60
N ASP A 359 -77.82 -50.11 46.30
CA ASP A 359 -78.20 -50.47 44.93
C ASP A 359 -79.47 -49.76 44.48
N VAL A 360 -80.42 -49.51 45.39
CA VAL A 360 -81.56 -48.62 45.16
C VAL A 360 -81.10 -47.19 44.83
N LYS A 361 -80.13 -46.65 45.57
CA LYS A 361 -79.51 -45.34 45.27
C LYS A 361 -78.77 -45.35 43.91
N LYS A 362 -78.04 -46.43 43.61
CA LYS A 362 -77.24 -46.62 42.38
C LYS A 362 -78.11 -46.70 41.13
N GLN A 363 -79.23 -47.43 41.20
CA GLN A 363 -80.23 -47.44 40.12
C GLN A 363 -80.91 -46.08 39.95
N ARG A 364 -81.29 -45.41 41.04
CA ARG A 364 -81.86 -44.05 41.00
C ARG A 364 -80.94 -43.06 40.29
N LEU A 365 -79.64 -43.09 40.60
CA LEU A 365 -78.65 -42.24 39.93
C LEU A 365 -78.47 -42.62 38.46
N LYS A 366 -78.27 -43.91 38.12
CA LYS A 366 -78.17 -44.39 36.73
C LYS A 366 -79.34 -43.88 35.86
N ILE A 367 -80.57 -44.06 36.34
CA ILE A 367 -81.80 -43.65 35.65
C ILE A 367 -81.83 -42.13 35.42
N TYR A 368 -81.54 -41.33 36.44
CA TYR A 368 -81.56 -39.86 36.31
C TYR A 368 -80.53 -39.34 35.29
N LEU A 369 -79.38 -40.01 35.18
CA LEU A 369 -78.32 -39.66 34.24
C LEU A 369 -78.58 -40.10 32.79
N GLY A 370 -79.66 -40.85 32.53
CA GLY A 370 -80.02 -41.35 31.20
C GLY A 370 -79.26 -42.60 30.75
N LEU A 371 -78.46 -43.19 31.65
CA LEU A 371 -77.64 -44.38 31.38
C LEU A 371 -78.55 -45.61 31.21
N ARG A 372 -78.29 -46.41 30.17
CA ARG A 372 -79.02 -47.68 29.96
C ARG A 372 -78.60 -48.71 31.03
N LYS A 373 -79.53 -49.60 31.37
CA LYS A 373 -79.44 -50.52 32.52
C LYS A 373 -78.14 -51.33 32.54
#